data_AF-A0AAU6CZE7-F1
#
_entry.id   AF-A0AAU6CZE7-F1
#
_cell.length_a   1.000
_cell.length_b   1.000
_cell.length_c   1.000
_cell.angle_alpha   90.00
_cell.angle_beta   90.00
_cell.angle_gamma   90.00
#
_symmetry.space_group_name_H-M   'P 1'
#
loop_
_entity.id
_entity.type
_entity.pdbx_description
1 polymer ?
#
loop_
_entity_poly.entity_id
_entity_poly.type
_entity_poly.pdbx_seq_one_letter_code
_entity_poly.pdbx_strand_id
1 'polypeptide(L)'
;MHVLECVNLFFAGLLAGAELVVRFGVRAPLAALDERPQIRLRQALIRTLRVVVPSLYVPAALTGIAVTVWNASGTGFALQCVALSAVLVWTVATFGGTVPINEGILEWRADAPPADWRAIVHRWERLDTVRSWAAAGSFAFFLAAVARQLT
;
A
#
# COMPACT_ATOMS: atom_id res chain seq x y z
N MET A 1 11.16 24.20 -0.23
CA MET A 1 9.89 23.58 -0.70
C MET A 1 10.14 22.31 -1.49
N HIS A 2 11.09 22.31 -2.44
CA HIS A 2 11.51 21.08 -3.14
C HIS A 2 11.91 19.92 -2.22
N VAL A 3 12.49 20.19 -1.04
CA VAL A 3 12.84 19.13 -0.08
C VAL A 3 11.60 18.36 0.38
N LEU A 4 10.49 19.03 0.70
CA LEU A 4 9.28 18.37 1.19
C LEU A 4 8.62 17.53 0.08
N GLU A 5 8.62 18.04 -1.14
CA GLU A 5 8.16 17.32 -2.32
C GLU A 5 9.03 16.09 -2.62
N CYS A 6 10.36 16.23 -2.54
CA CYS A 6 11.29 15.12 -2.70
C CYS A 6 11.08 14.05 -1.62
N VAL A 7 10.90 14.45 -0.36
CA VAL A 7 10.59 13.52 0.73
C VAL A 7 9.27 12.80 0.46
N ASN A 8 8.23 13.54 0.04
CA ASN A 8 6.94 12.94 -0.31
C ASN A 8 7.06 11.93 -1.45
N LEU A 9 7.71 12.31 -2.55
CA LEU A 9 7.92 11.42 -3.70
C LEU A 9 8.75 10.19 -3.33
N PHE A 10 9.77 10.35 -2.49
CA PHE A 10 10.58 9.25 -2.01
C PHE A 10 9.73 8.21 -1.26
N PHE A 11 8.98 8.63 -0.24
CA PHE A 11 8.17 7.70 0.54
C PHE A 11 6.95 7.15 -0.23
N ALA A 12 6.26 7.99 -1.01
CA ALA A 12 5.15 7.53 -1.85
C ALA A 12 5.63 6.53 -2.92
N GLY A 13 6.80 6.75 -3.51
CA GLY A 13 7.42 5.84 -4.47
C GLY A 13 7.83 4.52 -3.84
N LEU A 14 8.44 4.55 -2.64
CA LEU A 14 8.77 3.32 -1.89
C LEU A 14 7.52 2.53 -1.51
N LEU A 15 6.46 3.21 -1.05
CA LEU A 15 5.17 2.57 -0.74
C LEU A 15 4.58 1.91 -1.99
N ALA A 16 4.51 2.64 -3.11
CA ALA A 16 4.03 2.10 -4.38
C ALA A 16 4.85 0.87 -4.82
N GLY A 17 6.19 0.96 -4.75
CA GLY A 17 7.08 -0.16 -5.07
C GLY A 17 6.83 -1.38 -4.19
N ALA A 18 6.72 -1.19 -2.88
CA ALA A 18 6.44 -2.28 -1.93
C ALA A 18 5.12 -2.99 -2.25
N GLU A 19 4.05 -2.23 -2.51
CA GLU A 19 2.74 -2.79 -2.84
C GLU A 19 2.73 -3.52 -4.19
N LEU A 20 3.40 -2.98 -5.21
CA LEU A 20 3.53 -3.63 -6.52
C LEU A 20 4.33 -4.94 -6.43
N VAL A 21 5.42 -4.96 -5.66
CA VAL A 21 6.21 -6.18 -5.44
C VAL A 21 5.40 -7.25 -4.72
N VAL A 22 4.62 -6.88 -3.69
CA VAL A 22 3.72 -7.83 -3.01
C VAL A 22 2.69 -8.40 -3.99
N ARG A 23 2.06 -7.54 -4.80
CA ARG A 23 1.00 -7.94 -5.71
C ARG A 23 1.47 -8.81 -6.87
N PHE A 24 2.56 -8.42 -7.52
CA PHE A 24 3.02 -9.04 -8.76
C PHE A 24 4.21 -9.97 -8.57
N GLY A 25 5.10 -9.67 -7.63
CA GLY A 25 6.30 -10.46 -7.35
C GLY A 25 6.07 -11.59 -6.34
N VAL A 26 5.26 -11.38 -5.30
CA VAL A 26 5.10 -12.36 -4.21
C VAL A 26 3.92 -13.30 -4.46
N ARG A 27 2.82 -12.81 -5.01
CA ARG A 27 1.56 -13.57 -5.13
C ARG A 27 1.71 -14.88 -5.91
N ALA A 28 2.30 -14.84 -7.10
CA ALA A 28 2.39 -16.02 -7.96
C ALA A 28 3.28 -17.13 -7.35
N PRO A 29 4.51 -16.83 -6.86
CA PRO A 29 5.31 -17.81 -6.13
C PRO A 29 4.59 -18.41 -4.92
N LEU A 30 3.89 -17.57 -4.16
CA LEU A 30 3.16 -18.00 -2.97
C LEU A 30 1.96 -18.91 -3.29
N ALA A 31 1.32 -18.73 -4.45
CA ALA A 31 0.22 -19.59 -4.90
C ALA A 31 0.68 -20.96 -5.43
N ALA A 32 1.95 -21.10 -5.79
CA ALA A 32 2.54 -22.35 -6.26
C ALA A 32 2.99 -23.28 -5.12
N LEU A 33 3.00 -22.81 -3.87
CA LEU A 33 3.37 -23.61 -2.70
C LEU A 33 2.23 -24.50 -2.22
N ASP A 34 2.59 -25.62 -1.58
CA ASP A 34 1.65 -26.41 -0.79
C ASP A 34 1.05 -25.57 0.36
N GLU A 35 -0.12 -25.99 0.85
CA GLU A 35 -0.93 -25.25 1.83
C GLU A 35 -0.14 -24.80 3.07
N ARG A 36 0.56 -25.72 3.74
CA ARG A 36 1.30 -25.42 4.97
C ARG A 36 2.46 -24.42 4.75
N PRO A 37 3.38 -24.63 3.78
CA PRO A 37 4.38 -23.61 3.42
C PRO A 37 3.76 -22.27 3.02
N GLN A 38 2.65 -22.28 2.28
CA GLN A 38 1.94 -21.08 1.86
C GLN A 38 1.46 -20.25 3.06
N ILE A 39 0.80 -20.88 4.04
CA ILE A 39 0.32 -20.19 5.25
C ILE A 39 1.50 -19.65 6.06
N ARG A 40 2.56 -20.44 6.25
CA ARG A 40 3.76 -20.01 6.99
C ARG A 40 4.41 -18.79 6.35
N LEU A 41 4.57 -18.80 5.03
CA LEU A 41 5.17 -17.67 4.32
C LEU A 41 4.27 -16.43 4.41
N ARG A 42 2.94 -16.58 4.32
CA ARG A 42 1.98 -15.47 4.56
C ARG A 42 2.16 -14.87 5.95
N GLN A 43 2.19 -15.69 6.99
CA GLN A 43 2.37 -15.22 8.36
C GLN A 43 3.73 -14.53 8.55
N ALA A 44 4.80 -15.04 7.94
CA ALA A 44 6.12 -14.41 7.98
C ALA A 44 6.10 -13.03 7.30
N LEU A 45 5.51 -12.93 6.09
CA LEU A 45 5.33 -11.66 5.37
C LEU A 45 4.48 -10.67 6.14
N ILE A 46 3.39 -11.11 6.78
CA ILE A 46 2.54 -10.24 7.59
C ILE A 46 3.35 -9.64 8.76
N ARG A 47 4.16 -10.44 9.45
CA ARG A 47 4.96 -9.97 10.60
C ARG A 47 6.01 -8.94 10.21
N THR A 48 6.59 -9.02 9.02
CA THR A 48 7.57 -8.05 8.53
C THR A 48 6.88 -6.82 7.95
N LEU A 49 5.89 -7.01 7.08
CA LEU A 49 5.21 -5.92 6.37
C LEU A 49 4.33 -5.06 7.29
N ARG A 50 3.83 -5.60 8.42
CA ARG A 50 3.11 -4.79 9.43
C ARG A 50 3.97 -3.70 10.09
N VAL A 51 5.30 -3.76 9.92
CA VAL A 51 6.23 -2.72 10.38
C VAL A 51 6.70 -1.86 9.21
N VAL A 52 7.12 -2.51 8.12
CA VAL A 52 7.68 -1.82 6.95
C VAL A 52 6.63 -0.92 6.29
N VAL A 53 5.43 -1.43 6.02
CA VAL A 53 4.40 -0.66 5.29
C VAL A 53 3.99 0.62 6.02
N PRO A 54 3.67 0.61 7.34
CA PRO A 54 3.41 1.84 8.08
C PRO A 54 4.58 2.83 8.09
N SER A 55 5.82 2.33 8.15
CA SER A 55 7.02 3.19 8.13
C SER A 55 7.20 3.97 6.83
N LEU A 56 6.61 3.48 5.72
CA LEU A 56 6.57 4.17 4.43
C LEU A 56 5.31 5.02 4.28
N TYR A 57 4.16 4.48 4.68
CA TYR A 57 2.86 5.13 4.56
C TYR A 57 2.74 6.40 5.39
N VAL A 58 3.12 6.36 6.68
CA VAL A 58 2.96 7.51 7.58
C VAL A 58 3.70 8.75 7.06
N PRO A 59 5.00 8.70 6.74
CA PRO A 59 5.68 9.87 6.18
C PRO A 59 5.07 10.28 4.84
N ALA A 60 4.78 9.35 3.92
CA ALA A 60 4.15 9.69 2.63
C ALA A 60 2.81 10.43 2.80
N ALA A 61 1.94 9.96 3.70
CA ALA A 61 0.65 10.59 3.95
C ALA A 61 0.81 11.98 4.58
N LEU A 62 1.65 12.11 5.61
CA LEU A 62 1.85 13.39 6.30
C LEU A 62 2.49 14.42 5.39
N THR A 63 3.53 14.06 4.65
CA THR A 63 4.17 14.98 3.69
C THR A 63 3.26 15.28 2.51
N GLY A 64 2.45 14.32 2.06
CA GLY A 64 1.47 14.53 0.99
C GLY A 64 0.42 15.56 1.39
N ILE A 65 -0.10 15.48 2.62
CA ILE A 65 -1.02 16.48 3.18
C ILE A 65 -0.32 17.84 3.25
N ALA A 66 0.89 17.89 3.83
CA ALA A 66 1.63 19.14 4.00
C ALA A 66 1.91 19.84 2.65
N VAL A 67 2.38 19.09 1.63
CA VAL A 67 2.62 19.62 0.28
C VAL A 67 1.33 20.12 -0.35
N THR A 68 0.23 19.40 -0.20
CA THR A 68 -1.06 19.79 -0.81
C THR A 68 -1.63 21.06 -0.18
N VAL A 69 -1.56 21.17 1.15
CA VAL A 69 -1.98 22.39 1.86
C VAL A 69 -1.10 23.58 1.48
N TRP A 70 0.20 23.35 1.38
CA TRP A 70 1.16 24.40 1.04
C TRP A 70 0.98 24.93 -0.39
N ASN A 71 0.70 24.03 -1.33
CA ASN A 71 0.53 24.35 -2.75
C ASN A 71 -0.94 24.62 -3.12
N ALA A 72 -1.79 25.04 -2.17
CA ALA A 72 -3.23 25.22 -2.38
C ALA A 72 -3.61 26.11 -3.57
N SER A 73 -2.76 27.08 -3.91
CA SER A 73 -2.93 27.98 -5.06
C SER A 73 -2.03 27.66 -6.25
N GLY A 74 -1.31 26.53 -6.23
CA GLY A 74 -0.35 26.12 -7.25
C GLY A 74 -0.98 25.34 -8.41
N THR A 75 -0.31 25.34 -9.57
CA THR A 75 -0.75 24.61 -10.78
C THR A 75 -0.85 23.09 -10.59
N GLY A 76 -0.13 22.54 -9.61
CA GLY A 76 -0.17 21.12 -9.25
C GLY A 76 -1.27 20.72 -8.26
N PHE A 77 -2.02 21.67 -7.68
CA PHE A 77 -2.93 21.42 -6.57
C PHE A 77 -3.98 20.34 -6.86
N ALA A 78 -4.65 20.42 -8.01
CA ALA A 78 -5.69 19.44 -8.37
C ALA A 78 -5.13 18.01 -8.44
N LEU A 79 -3.91 17.84 -8.94
CA LEU A 79 -3.25 16.52 -9.00
C LEU A 79 -2.89 16.01 -7.60
N GLN A 80 -2.46 16.91 -6.71
CA GLN A 80 -2.17 16.56 -5.31
C GLN A 80 -3.44 16.12 -4.56
N CYS A 81 -4.58 16.78 -4.79
CA CYS A 81 -5.88 16.36 -4.25
C CYS A 81 -6.29 14.96 -4.74
N VAL A 82 -6.07 14.65 -6.02
CA VAL A 82 -6.30 13.30 -6.57
C VAL A 82 -5.34 12.29 -5.94
N ALA A 83 -4.07 12.65 -5.76
CA ALA A 83 -3.08 11.80 -5.10
C ALA A 83 -3.48 11.47 -3.64
N LEU A 84 -3.95 12.46 -2.88
CA LEU A 84 -4.46 12.27 -1.51
C LEU A 84 -5.73 11.43 -1.46
N SER A 85 -6.61 11.58 -2.43
CA SER A 85 -7.80 10.72 -2.55
C SER A 85 -7.40 9.26 -2.75
N ALA A 86 -6.34 9.00 -3.54
CA ALA A 86 -5.78 7.66 -3.69
C ALA A 86 -5.12 7.15 -2.38
N VAL A 87 -4.40 8.01 -1.63
CA VAL A 87 -3.92 7.67 -0.27
C VAL A 87 -5.08 7.28 0.65
N LEU A 88 -6.21 8.00 0.59
CA LEU A 88 -7.39 7.69 1.39
C LEU A 88 -7.99 6.33 1.01
N VAL A 89 -8.13 6.04 -0.28
CA VAL A 89 -8.59 4.71 -0.75
C VAL A 89 -7.66 3.60 -0.24
N TRP A 90 -6.34 3.81 -0.36
CA TRP A 90 -5.35 2.87 0.18
C TRP A 90 -5.53 2.67 1.69
N THR A 91 -5.75 3.76 2.43
CA THR A 91 -5.92 3.77 3.90
C THR A 91 -7.13 2.96 4.31
N VAL A 92 -8.29 3.22 3.69
CA VAL A 92 -9.55 2.52 3.98
C VAL A 92 -9.43 1.03 3.64
N ALA A 93 -8.87 0.68 2.48
CA ALA A 93 -8.67 -0.72 2.09
C ALA A 93 -7.71 -1.47 3.03
N THR A 94 -6.73 -0.75 3.61
CA THR A 94 -5.76 -1.31 4.56
C THR A 94 -6.40 -1.52 5.93
N PHE A 95 -6.81 -0.45 6.61
CA PHE A 95 -7.28 -0.53 7.99
C PHE A 95 -8.68 -1.11 8.13
N GLY A 96 -9.56 -0.87 7.15
CA GLY A 96 -10.91 -1.46 7.11
C GLY A 96 -10.96 -2.85 6.45
N GLY A 97 -9.85 -3.34 5.90
CA GLY A 97 -9.83 -4.52 5.06
C GLY A 97 -8.69 -5.49 5.37
N THR A 98 -7.49 -5.21 4.86
CA THR A 98 -6.38 -6.18 4.93
C THR A 98 -5.81 -6.36 6.33
N VAL A 99 -5.81 -5.33 7.18
CA VAL A 99 -5.29 -5.41 8.55
C VAL A 99 -6.07 -6.40 9.42
N PRO A 100 -7.41 -6.32 9.54
CA PRO A 100 -8.18 -7.34 10.28
C PRO A 100 -7.99 -8.76 9.75
N ILE A 101 -7.90 -8.92 8.42
CA ILE A 101 -7.66 -10.23 7.81
C ILE A 101 -6.26 -10.74 8.19
N ASN A 102 -5.24 -9.89 8.16
CA ASN A 102 -3.88 -10.23 8.53
C ASN A 102 -3.78 -10.70 9.98
N GLU A 103 -4.47 -10.02 10.89
CA GLU A 103 -4.54 -10.40 12.32
C GLU A 103 -5.12 -11.81 12.46
N GLY A 104 -6.24 -12.11 11.80
CA GLY A 104 -6.80 -13.46 11.79
C GLY A 104 -5.87 -14.51 11.19
N ILE A 105 -5.17 -14.20 10.09
CA ILE A 105 -4.20 -15.13 9.47
C ILE A 105 -3.04 -15.46 10.42
N LEU A 106 -2.61 -14.53 11.27
CA LEU A 106 -1.54 -14.76 12.24
C LEU A 106 -1.91 -15.80 13.31
N GLU A 107 -3.20 -16.00 13.55
CA GLU A 107 -3.72 -16.97 14.54
C GLU A 107 -3.90 -18.38 13.95
N TRP A 108 -3.83 -18.53 12.63
CA TRP A 108 -4.04 -19.82 11.98
C TRP A 108 -2.96 -20.84 12.36
N ARG A 109 -3.40 -22.08 12.58
CA ARG A 109 -2.52 -23.25 12.59
C ARG A 109 -2.16 -23.64 11.16
N ALA A 110 -0.88 -23.55 10.81
CA ALA A 110 -0.45 -23.85 9.44
C ALA A 110 -0.63 -25.32 9.02
N ASP A 111 -0.77 -26.24 9.98
CA ASP A 111 -1.07 -27.66 9.77
C ASP A 111 -2.58 -27.97 9.71
N ALA A 112 -3.43 -27.01 10.08
CA ALA A 112 -4.88 -27.15 10.09
C ALA A 112 -5.54 -25.76 9.98
N PRO A 113 -5.49 -25.10 8.80
CA PRO A 113 -6.13 -23.81 8.58
C PRO A 113 -7.67 -23.93 8.63
N PRO A 114 -8.39 -22.80 8.76
CA PRO A 114 -9.84 -22.77 8.60
C PRO A 114 -10.28 -23.38 7.25
N ALA A 115 -11.42 -24.06 7.22
CA ALA A 115 -11.91 -24.71 6.00
C ALA A 115 -12.11 -23.74 4.82
N ASP A 116 -12.38 -22.46 5.11
CA ASP A 116 -12.59 -21.39 4.15
C ASP A 116 -11.34 -20.51 3.90
N TRP A 117 -10.15 -20.96 4.31
CA TRP A 117 -8.92 -20.15 4.24
C TRP A 117 -8.65 -19.56 2.84
N ARG A 118 -8.97 -20.31 1.76
CA ARG A 118 -8.81 -19.85 0.38
C ARG A 118 -9.72 -18.66 0.06
N ALA A 119 -10.96 -18.69 0.54
CA ALA A 119 -11.90 -17.60 0.35
C ALA A 119 -11.42 -16.33 1.09
N ILE A 120 -10.89 -16.49 2.30
CA ILE A 120 -10.30 -15.39 3.08
C ILE A 120 -9.08 -14.80 2.33
N VAL A 121 -8.19 -15.64 1.82
CA VAL A 121 -7.04 -15.22 1.01
C VAL A 121 -7.48 -14.51 -0.27
N HIS A 122 -8.48 -15.01 -0.99
CA HIS A 122 -8.98 -14.34 -2.20
C HIS A 122 -9.61 -12.99 -1.90
N ARG A 123 -10.33 -12.85 -0.79
CA ARG A 123 -10.85 -11.55 -0.32
C ARG A 123 -9.69 -10.58 -0.05
N TRP A 124 -8.64 -11.05 0.63
CA TRP A 124 -7.42 -10.28 0.86
C TRP A 124 -6.77 -9.83 -0.46
N GLU A 125 -6.62 -10.73 -1.43
CA GLU A 125 -5.99 -10.43 -2.73
C GLU A 125 -6.75 -9.40 -3.57
N ARG A 126 -8.08 -9.35 -3.43
CA ARG A 126 -8.90 -8.30 -4.06
C ARG A 126 -8.64 -6.94 -3.43
N LEU A 127 -8.56 -6.88 -2.10
CA LEU A 127 -8.23 -5.63 -1.38
C LEU A 127 -6.80 -5.19 -1.66
N ASP A 128 -5.87 -6.14 -1.72
CA ASP A 128 -4.47 -5.92 -2.09
C ASP A 128 -4.37 -5.31 -3.50
N THR A 129 -5.16 -5.80 -4.47
CA THR A 129 -5.23 -5.19 -5.82
C THR A 129 -5.61 -3.71 -5.76
N VAL A 130 -6.62 -3.36 -4.95
CA VAL A 130 -7.03 -1.96 -4.77
C VAL A 130 -5.91 -1.15 -4.13
N ARG A 131 -5.26 -1.68 -3.08
CA ARG A 131 -4.13 -1.03 -2.41
C ARG A 131 -2.98 -0.77 -3.37
N SER A 132 -2.54 -1.77 -4.14
CA SER A 132 -1.40 -1.59 -5.05
C SER A 132 -1.64 -0.51 -6.10
N TRP A 133 -2.83 -0.49 -6.72
CA TRP A 133 -3.16 0.54 -7.70
C TRP A 133 -3.38 1.91 -7.07
N ALA A 134 -3.94 1.99 -5.86
CA ALA A 134 -4.10 3.24 -5.14
C ALA A 134 -2.74 3.86 -4.75
N ALA A 135 -1.79 3.04 -4.26
CA ALA A 135 -0.44 3.51 -3.95
C ALA A 135 0.31 3.95 -5.21
N ALA A 136 0.28 3.15 -6.27
CA ALA A 136 0.91 3.51 -7.55
C ALA A 136 0.31 4.78 -8.17
N GLY A 137 -1.02 4.91 -8.15
CA GLY A 137 -1.72 6.11 -8.62
C GLY A 137 -1.36 7.33 -7.79
N SER A 138 -1.35 7.21 -6.45
CA SER A 138 -0.95 8.31 -5.56
C SER A 138 0.45 8.83 -5.90
N PHE A 139 1.43 7.93 -6.02
CA PHE A 139 2.79 8.29 -6.42
C PHE A 139 2.82 8.99 -7.79
N ALA A 140 2.15 8.42 -8.80
CA ALA A 140 2.11 8.99 -10.14
C ALA A 140 1.50 10.41 -10.17
N PHE A 141 0.44 10.65 -9.41
CA PHE A 141 -0.19 11.97 -9.33
C PHE A 141 0.65 12.98 -8.56
N PHE A 142 1.31 12.59 -7.46
CA PHE A 142 2.27 13.47 -6.80
C PHE A 142 3.45 13.81 -7.72
N LEU A 143 3.97 12.83 -8.47
CA LEU A 143 5.05 13.04 -9.41
C LEU A 143 4.64 13.99 -10.54
N ALA A 144 3.44 13.78 -11.11
CA ALA A 144 2.89 14.66 -12.13
C ALA A 144 2.64 16.08 -11.59
N ALA A 145 2.20 16.22 -10.34
CA ALA A 145 2.00 17.52 -9.71
C ALA A 145 3.31 18.30 -9.59
N VAL A 146 4.40 17.63 -9.19
CA VAL A 146 5.74 18.25 -9.12
C VAL A 146 6.21 18.61 -10.54
N ALA A 147 6.06 17.72 -11.51
CA ALA A 147 6.43 18.01 -12.90
C ALA A 147 5.70 19.25 -13.44
N ARG A 148 4.38 19.39 -13.17
CA ARG A 148 3.59 20.57 -13.58
C ARG A 148 4.00 21.88 -12.90
N GLN A 149 4.68 21.82 -11.77
CA GLN A 149 5.16 23.01 -11.06
C GLN A 149 6.53 23.47 -11.55
N LEU A 150 7.26 22.58 -12.22
CA LEU A 150 8.57 22.87 -12.82
C LEU A 150 8.48 23.37 -14.27
N THR A 151 7.32 23.20 -14.92
CA THR A 151 7.03 23.63 -16.30
C THR A 151 6.12 24.84 -16.32
#